data_AF-A0A952P3G4-F1
#
_entry.id   AF-A0A952P3G4-F1
#
_cell.length_a   1.000
_cell.length_b   1.000
_cell.length_c   1.000
_cell.angle_alpha   90.00
_cell.angle_beta   90.00
_cell.angle_gamma   90.00
#
_symmetry.space_group_name_H-M   'P 1'
#
loop_
_entity.id
_entity.type
_entity.pdbx_description
1 polymer ?
#
loop_
_entity_poly.entity_id
_entity_poly.type
_entity_poly.pdbx_seq_one_letter_code
_entity_poly.pdbx_strand_id
1 'polypeptide(L)'
;EGVRTTEDWGLDHGAWSVLRHLYPGADVPALQLSLDRLRSPEQHFNLAQKLKPLRDKGVLILGSGNIVHNLRAVQWRGNPEPYDWASRFDEAIKTVILDRDPKALVGLMTEESPDYRLSVPSVEHFLPLLYIAAVSDDKDRVSFPFEGIELGSISMRSVLFES
;
A
#
# COMPACT_ATOMS: atom_id res chain seq x y z
N GLU A 1 14.39 -0.64 -24.51
CA GLU A 1 14.15 0.79 -24.22
C GLU A 1 13.57 0.88 -22.82
N GLY A 2 14.11 1.53 -21.80
CA GLY A 2 15.32 2.30 -21.57
C GLY A 2 15.03 3.09 -20.28
N VAL A 3 15.51 2.61 -19.12
CA VAL A 3 15.32 3.30 -17.83
C VAL A 3 16.08 4.62 -17.88
N ARG A 4 15.42 5.74 -17.54
CA ARG A 4 16.05 7.06 -17.45
C ARG A 4 16.08 7.50 -16.00
N THR A 5 17.26 7.80 -15.48
CA THR A 5 17.46 8.40 -14.17
C THR A 5 17.29 9.92 -14.27
N THR A 6 16.60 10.54 -13.31
CA THR A 6 16.50 12.00 -13.16
C THR A 6 16.64 12.34 -11.68
N GLU A 7 17.29 13.47 -11.40
CA GLU A 7 17.38 14.07 -10.07
C GLU A 7 16.44 15.29 -9.93
N ASP A 8 15.68 15.62 -10.98
CA ASP A 8 15.00 16.91 -11.11
C ASP A 8 13.75 17.03 -10.22
N TRP A 9 13.17 15.91 -9.78
CA TRP A 9 11.82 15.87 -9.17
C TRP A 9 11.85 15.67 -7.65
N GLY A 10 12.99 15.26 -7.08
CA GLY A 10 13.08 14.84 -5.69
C GLY A 10 12.12 13.67 -5.35
N LEU A 11 11.96 13.38 -4.06
CA LEU A 11 10.98 12.40 -3.60
C LEU A 11 9.58 13.00 -3.64
N ASP A 12 8.61 12.23 -4.14
CA ASP A 12 7.20 12.62 -4.09
C ASP A 12 6.69 12.64 -2.63
N HIS A 13 5.51 13.22 -2.40
CA HIS A 13 4.94 13.34 -1.05
C HIS A 13 4.77 11.98 -0.36
N GLY A 14 4.39 10.93 -1.08
CA GLY A 14 4.18 9.59 -0.51
C GLY A 14 5.49 8.95 -0.03
N ALA A 15 6.57 9.14 -0.79
CA ALA A 15 7.90 8.66 -0.41
C ALA A 15 8.53 9.53 0.68
N TRP A 16 8.51 10.85 0.51
CA TRP A 16 9.15 11.80 1.43
C TRP A 16 8.52 11.77 2.83
N SER A 17 7.18 11.76 2.90
CA SER A 17 6.45 11.79 4.18
C SER A 17 6.77 10.58 5.06
N VAL A 18 7.11 9.43 4.46
CA VAL A 18 7.50 8.24 5.21
C VAL A 18 9.01 8.23 5.48
N LEU A 19 9.84 8.42 4.44
CA LEU A 19 11.29 8.27 4.55
C LEU A 19 11.93 9.31 5.46
N ARG A 20 11.41 10.53 5.53
CA ARG A 20 11.90 11.57 6.45
C ARG A 20 11.82 11.15 7.92
N HIS A 21 10.84 10.31 8.27
CA HIS A 21 10.65 9.83 9.63
C HIS A 21 11.35 8.50 9.90
N LEU A 22 11.38 7.59 8.91
CA LEU A 22 12.08 6.31 9.06
C LEU A 22 13.61 6.46 9.01
N TYR A 23 14.14 7.30 8.12
CA TYR A 23 15.57 7.52 7.90
C TYR A 23 15.89 9.02 7.88
N PRO A 24 15.79 9.73 9.03
CA PRO A 24 15.95 11.18 9.09
C PRO A 24 17.36 11.67 8.71
N GLY A 25 18.37 10.79 8.77
CA GLY A 25 19.74 11.07 8.36
C GLY A 25 19.97 11.03 6.84
N ALA A 26 19.00 10.54 6.05
CA ALA A 26 19.13 10.33 4.61
C ALA A 26 20.38 9.50 4.22
N ASP A 27 20.73 8.53 5.06
CA ASP A 27 21.91 7.66 4.96
C ASP A 27 21.64 6.32 4.25
N VAL A 28 20.39 6.08 3.86
CA VAL A 28 19.96 4.92 3.08
C VAL A 28 19.63 5.34 1.64
N PRO A 29 20.29 4.77 0.61
CA PRO A 29 19.94 5.05 -0.78
C PRO A 29 18.50 4.62 -1.10
N ALA A 30 17.74 5.53 -1.71
CA ALA A 30 16.35 5.28 -2.11
C ALA A 30 16.20 5.32 -3.64
N LEU A 31 15.35 4.42 -4.15
CA LEU A 31 14.91 4.40 -5.55
C LEU A 31 13.39 4.43 -5.57
N GLN A 32 12.80 5.40 -6.28
CA GLN A 32 11.36 5.44 -6.51
C GLN A 32 10.98 4.58 -7.73
N LEU A 33 9.92 3.80 -7.58
CA LEU A 33 9.30 3.02 -8.65
C LEU A 33 7.88 3.57 -8.89
N SER A 34 7.65 4.15 -10.06
CA SER A 34 6.33 4.64 -10.47
C SER A 34 5.37 3.48 -10.78
N LEU A 35 4.08 3.70 -10.55
CA LEU A 35 3.01 2.76 -10.88
C LEU A 35 2.31 3.17 -12.19
N ASP A 36 2.21 2.23 -13.12
CA ASP A 36 1.55 2.41 -14.41
C ASP A 36 0.02 2.28 -14.27
N ARG A 37 -0.70 3.39 -14.31
CA ARG A 37 -2.16 3.46 -14.10
C ARG A 37 -2.99 2.70 -15.16
N LEU A 38 -2.38 2.31 -16.28
CA LEU A 38 -3.07 1.59 -17.34
C LEU A 38 -3.07 0.07 -17.12
N ARG A 39 -2.34 -0.42 -16.11
CA ARG A 39 -2.26 -1.85 -15.80
C ARG A 39 -3.40 -2.29 -14.89
N SER A 40 -3.87 -3.51 -15.12
CA SER A 40 -4.80 -4.16 -14.20
C SER A 40 -4.10 -4.52 -12.88
N PRO A 41 -4.85 -4.69 -11.78
CA PRO A 41 -4.31 -5.21 -10.53
C PRO A 41 -3.54 -6.53 -10.70
N GLU A 42 -4.02 -7.45 -11.54
CA GLU A 42 -3.31 -8.71 -11.82
C GLU A 42 -1.98 -8.49 -12.55
N GLN A 43 -1.91 -7.54 -13.48
CA GLN A 43 -0.64 -7.17 -14.13
C GLN A 43 0.34 -6.54 -13.14
N HIS A 44 -0.14 -5.73 -12.20
CA HIS A 44 0.67 -5.19 -11.11
C HIS A 44 1.18 -6.28 -10.18
N PHE A 45 0.31 -7.22 -9.76
CA PHE A 45 0.68 -8.36 -8.93
C PHE A 45 1.82 -9.17 -9.57
N ASN A 46 1.65 -9.56 -10.84
CA ASN A 46 2.67 -10.29 -11.60
C ASN A 46 3.99 -9.51 -11.78
N LEU A 47 3.91 -8.18 -11.89
CA LEU A 47 5.09 -7.31 -11.95
C LEU A 47 5.80 -7.26 -10.59
N ALA A 48 5.05 -7.08 -9.51
CA ALA A 48 5.57 -6.98 -8.15
C ALA A 48 6.32 -8.25 -7.73
N GLN A 49 5.81 -9.43 -8.09
CA GLN A 49 6.51 -10.70 -7.81
C GLN A 49 7.94 -10.74 -8.35
N LYS A 50 8.24 -10.03 -9.44
CA LYS A 50 9.60 -9.94 -10.02
C LYS A 50 10.58 -9.17 -9.13
N LEU A 51 10.10 -8.43 -8.14
CA LEU A 51 10.91 -7.69 -7.17
C LEU A 51 11.38 -8.57 -6.01
N LYS A 52 10.77 -9.75 -5.80
CA LYS A 52 11.09 -10.65 -4.67
C LYS A 52 12.59 -10.92 -4.48
N PRO A 53 13.40 -11.18 -5.52
CA PRO A 53 14.85 -11.42 -5.36
C PRO A 53 15.65 -10.24 -4.79
N LEU A 54 15.08 -9.04 -4.72
CA LEU A 54 15.72 -7.89 -4.09
C LEU A 54 15.75 -8.03 -2.56
N ARG A 55 14.75 -8.70 -1.96
CA ARG A 55 14.69 -8.95 -0.52
C ARG A 55 15.90 -9.76 -0.05
N ASP A 56 16.27 -10.78 -0.82
CA ASP A 56 17.44 -11.63 -0.56
C ASP A 56 18.79 -10.88 -0.71
N LYS A 57 18.76 -9.68 -1.29
CA LYS A 57 19.94 -8.82 -1.49
C LYS A 57 20.02 -7.68 -0.48
N GLY A 58 19.22 -7.73 0.59
CA GLY A 58 19.18 -6.70 1.63
C GLY A 58 18.47 -5.42 1.22
N VAL A 59 17.61 -5.47 0.19
CA VAL A 59 16.79 -4.31 -0.22
C VAL A 59 15.47 -4.32 0.55
N LEU A 60 15.21 -3.25 1.29
CA LEU A 60 13.89 -2.98 1.84
C LEU A 60 12.94 -2.53 0.72
N ILE A 61 11.85 -3.27 0.52
CA ILE A 61 10.76 -2.86 -0.37
C ILE A 61 9.72 -2.14 0.50
N LEU A 62 9.53 -0.84 0.25
CA LEU A 62 8.62 0.02 1.01
C LEU A 62 7.47 0.47 0.11
N GLY A 63 6.24 0.25 0.57
CA GLY A 63 5.02 0.74 -0.07
C GLY A 63 4.38 1.82 0.81
N SER A 64 4.09 2.98 0.22
CA SER A 64 3.41 4.09 0.90
C SER A 64 2.11 4.38 0.15
N GLY A 65 0.98 4.29 0.86
CA GLY A 65 -0.37 4.38 0.32
C GLY A 65 -1.41 4.20 1.41
N ASN A 66 -2.63 3.85 1.04
CA ASN A 66 -3.75 3.66 1.98
C ASN A 66 -4.69 2.55 1.47
N ILE A 67 -5.19 1.73 2.39
CA ILE A 67 -6.18 0.69 2.08
C ILE A 67 -7.54 1.30 1.75
N VAL A 68 -7.92 2.32 2.52
CA VAL A 68 -9.11 3.15 2.31
C VAL A 68 -8.62 4.57 2.06
N HIS A 69 -8.97 5.15 0.92
CA HIS A 69 -8.56 6.49 0.53
C HIS A 69 -9.66 7.20 -0.27
N ASN A 70 -10.66 7.71 0.45
CA ASN A 70 -11.74 8.47 -0.19
C ASN A 70 -11.81 9.90 0.33
N LEU A 71 -11.09 10.79 -0.37
CA LEU A 71 -11.06 12.22 -0.08
C LEU A 71 -12.42 12.91 -0.24
N ARG A 72 -13.35 12.34 -1.03
CA ARG A 72 -14.71 12.90 -1.17
C ARG A 72 -15.58 12.65 0.07
N ALA A 73 -15.21 11.67 0.88
CA ALA A 73 -15.91 11.30 2.11
C ALA A 73 -15.22 11.83 3.39
N VAL A 74 -14.06 12.48 3.26
CA VAL A 74 -13.27 12.93 4.42
C VAL A 74 -14.06 13.92 5.28
N GLN A 75 -14.03 13.69 6.59
CA GLN A 75 -14.60 14.56 7.62
C GLN A 75 -13.49 15.40 8.26
N TRP A 76 -13.31 16.64 7.79
CA TRP A 76 -12.19 17.52 8.19
C TRP A 76 -12.28 18.14 9.60
N ARG A 77 -13.41 17.99 10.30
CA ARG A 77 -13.66 18.64 11.59
C ARG A 77 -13.82 17.61 12.70
N GLY A 78 -13.16 17.88 13.84
CA GLY A 78 -13.23 17.02 15.02
C GLY A 78 -12.36 15.77 14.89
N ASN A 79 -12.70 14.75 15.67
CA ASN A 79 -12.13 13.41 15.58
C ASN A 79 -13.28 12.45 15.20
N PRO A 80 -13.67 12.40 13.92
CA PRO A 80 -14.82 11.64 13.48
C PRO A 80 -14.53 10.14 13.61
N GLU A 81 -15.54 9.38 14.04
CA GLU A 81 -15.47 7.92 13.98
C GLU A 81 -15.35 7.46 12.52
N PRO A 82 -14.62 6.35 12.27
CA PRO A 82 -14.56 5.72 10.95
C PRO A 82 -15.95 5.39 10.43
N TYR A 83 -16.16 5.54 9.12
CA TYR A 83 -17.37 4.99 8.50
C TYR A 83 -17.38 3.46 8.58
N ASP A 84 -18.54 2.85 8.79
CA ASP A 84 -18.66 1.39 8.83
C ASP A 84 -18.10 0.70 7.58
N TRP A 85 -18.33 1.28 6.39
CA TRP A 85 -17.82 0.75 5.13
C TRP A 85 -16.28 0.82 5.05
N ALA A 86 -15.67 1.86 5.64
CA ALA A 86 -14.22 2.01 5.67
C ALA A 86 -13.61 0.94 6.61
N SER A 87 -14.19 0.78 7.81
CA SER A 87 -13.75 -0.23 8.76
C SER A 87 -13.91 -1.66 8.23
N ARG A 88 -15.05 -1.97 7.59
CA ARG A 88 -15.28 -3.30 7.01
C ARG A 88 -14.29 -3.63 5.90
N PHE A 89 -14.03 -2.68 4.99
CA PHE A 89 -13.07 -2.91 3.91
C PHE A 89 -11.65 -3.06 4.45
N ASP A 90 -11.24 -2.20 5.37
CA ASP A 90 -9.91 -2.26 6.01
C ASP A 90 -9.68 -3.60 6.75
N GLU A 91 -10.68 -4.09 7.49
CA GLU A 91 -10.62 -5.40 8.16
C GLU A 91 -10.68 -6.59 7.18
N ALA A 92 -11.41 -6.48 6.07
CA ALA A 92 -11.40 -7.51 5.03
C ALA A 92 -10.00 -7.66 4.42
N ILE A 93 -9.31 -6.54 4.21
CA ILE A 93 -7.92 -6.53 3.73
C ILE A 93 -6.96 -7.11 4.78
N LYS A 94 -7.13 -6.75 6.06
CA LYS A 94 -6.37 -7.37 7.16
C LYS A 94 -6.51 -8.89 7.17
N THR A 95 -7.74 -9.37 7.01
CA THR A 95 -8.06 -10.80 7.00
C THR A 95 -7.32 -11.51 5.86
N VAL A 96 -7.38 -10.97 4.64
CA VAL A 96 -6.64 -11.53 3.49
C VAL A 96 -5.13 -11.54 3.72
N ILE A 97 -4.57 -10.48 4.32
CA ILE A 97 -3.13 -10.43 4.66
C ILE A 97 -2.78 -11.53 5.66
N LEU A 98 -3.61 -11.74 6.69
CA LEU A 98 -3.40 -12.78 7.71
C LEU A 98 -3.53 -14.19 7.14
N ASP A 99 -4.45 -14.39 6.19
CA ASP A 99 -4.70 -15.67 5.50
C ASP A 99 -3.57 -16.05 4.52
N ARG A 100 -2.58 -15.18 4.31
CA ARG A 100 -1.43 -15.40 3.42
C ARG A 100 -1.82 -15.67 1.96
N ASP A 101 -2.92 -15.10 1.51
CA ASP A 101 -3.34 -15.13 0.11
C ASP A 101 -3.21 -13.73 -0.52
N PRO A 102 -2.00 -13.31 -0.92
CA PRO A 102 -1.82 -11.99 -1.53
C PRO A 102 -2.52 -11.88 -2.89
N LYS A 103 -2.92 -13.00 -3.52
CA LYS A 103 -3.71 -12.99 -4.76
C LYS A 103 -5.18 -12.67 -4.48
N ALA A 104 -5.72 -13.04 -3.32
CA ALA A 104 -7.06 -12.65 -2.92
C ALA A 104 -7.24 -11.13 -2.81
N LEU A 105 -6.16 -10.35 -2.58
CA LEU A 105 -6.22 -8.89 -2.66
C LEU A 105 -6.65 -8.40 -4.04
N VAL A 106 -6.19 -9.06 -5.12
CA VAL A 106 -6.63 -8.76 -6.49
C VAL A 106 -8.14 -9.00 -6.63
N GLY A 107 -8.67 -10.05 -6.00
CA GLY A 107 -10.09 -10.38 -5.99
C GLY A 107 -10.96 -9.40 -5.22
N LEU A 108 -10.38 -8.57 -4.34
CA LEU A 108 -11.06 -7.49 -3.64
C LEU A 108 -11.02 -6.16 -4.41
N MET A 109 -10.22 -6.08 -5.48
CA MET A 109 -10.07 -4.88 -6.32
C MET A 109 -11.06 -4.87 -7.49
N THR A 110 -12.35 -5.11 -7.19
CA THR A 110 -13.40 -5.16 -8.21
C THR A 110 -14.72 -4.53 -7.75
N GLU A 111 -15.54 -4.11 -8.70
CA GLU A 111 -16.81 -3.40 -8.44
C GLU A 111 -17.86 -4.24 -7.71
N GLU A 112 -17.71 -5.57 -7.74
CA GLU A 112 -18.56 -6.53 -7.03
C GLU A 112 -18.15 -6.70 -5.55
N SER A 113 -16.94 -6.28 -5.17
CA SER A 113 -16.47 -6.38 -3.79
C SER A 113 -17.20 -5.37 -2.90
N PRO A 114 -17.77 -5.81 -1.77
CA PRO A 114 -18.42 -4.90 -0.83
C PRO A 114 -17.50 -3.75 -0.41
N ASP A 115 -18.05 -2.54 -0.36
CA ASP A 115 -17.38 -1.32 0.08
C ASP A 115 -16.15 -0.89 -0.76
N TYR A 116 -15.76 -1.63 -1.82
CA TYR A 116 -14.58 -1.34 -2.63
C TYR A 116 -14.64 0.03 -3.32
N ARG A 117 -15.72 0.33 -4.06
CA ARG A 117 -15.87 1.61 -4.78
C ARG A 117 -15.81 2.82 -3.83
N LEU A 118 -16.31 2.67 -2.61
CA LEU A 118 -16.25 3.71 -1.59
C LEU A 118 -14.84 3.81 -0.99
N SER A 119 -14.13 2.70 -0.83
CA SER A 119 -12.82 2.65 -0.18
C SER A 119 -11.66 3.00 -1.11
N VAL A 120 -11.76 2.61 -2.38
CA VAL A 120 -10.72 2.77 -3.38
C VAL A 120 -11.34 3.42 -4.63
N PRO A 121 -11.71 4.73 -4.58
CA PRO A 121 -12.24 5.43 -5.76
C PRO A 121 -11.29 5.43 -6.96
N SER A 122 -9.99 5.27 -6.69
CA SER A 122 -8.93 5.05 -7.66
C SER A 122 -7.84 4.18 -7.04
N VAL A 123 -7.25 3.29 -7.86
CA VAL A 123 -6.42 2.18 -7.36
C VAL A 123 -5.03 2.60 -6.88
N GLU A 124 -4.53 3.77 -7.25
CA GLU A 124 -3.11 4.11 -7.05
C GLU A 124 -2.66 4.13 -5.58
N HIS A 125 -3.55 4.46 -4.64
CA HIS A 125 -3.23 4.44 -3.22
C HIS A 125 -3.24 3.04 -2.61
N PHE A 126 -3.96 2.10 -3.22
CA PHE A 126 -4.05 0.71 -2.77
C PHE A 126 -2.91 -0.15 -3.34
N LEU A 127 -2.50 0.11 -4.59
CA LEU A 127 -1.46 -0.65 -5.29
C LEU A 127 -0.15 -0.86 -4.49
N PRO A 128 0.37 0.11 -3.70
CA PRO A 128 1.54 -0.12 -2.85
C PRO A 128 1.39 -1.33 -1.92
N LEU A 129 0.23 -1.55 -1.31
CA LEU A 129 -0.01 -2.75 -0.48
C LEU A 129 0.06 -4.02 -1.32
N LEU A 130 -0.55 -4.03 -2.51
CA LEU A 130 -0.51 -5.17 -3.42
C LEU A 130 0.94 -5.56 -3.76
N TYR A 131 1.81 -4.58 -3.97
CA TYR A 131 3.23 -4.82 -4.24
C TYR A 131 3.94 -5.46 -3.06
N ILE A 132 3.72 -4.94 -1.85
CA ILE A 132 4.35 -5.49 -0.63
C ILE A 132 3.84 -6.90 -0.33
N ALA A 133 2.54 -7.14 -0.47
CA ALA A 133 1.98 -8.47 -0.28
C ALA A 133 2.50 -9.47 -1.33
N ALA A 134 2.62 -9.07 -2.59
CA ALA A 134 3.11 -9.93 -3.67
C ALA A 134 4.57 -10.37 -3.52
N VAL A 135 5.41 -9.59 -2.81
CA VAL A 135 6.81 -9.95 -2.54
C VAL A 135 7.02 -10.67 -1.22
N SER A 136 5.96 -10.80 -0.41
CA SER A 136 5.98 -11.55 0.84
C SER A 136 6.23 -13.06 0.63
N ASP A 137 6.65 -13.73 1.69
CA ASP A 137 6.84 -15.18 1.76
C ASP A 137 6.02 -15.76 2.93
N ASP A 138 5.65 -17.03 2.85
CA ASP A 138 4.90 -17.73 3.89
C ASP A 138 5.68 -17.79 5.22
N LYS A 139 7.01 -17.63 5.15
CA LYS A 139 7.90 -17.55 6.32
C LYS A 139 7.87 -16.21 7.03
N ASP A 140 7.40 -15.14 6.37
CA ASP A 140 7.42 -13.80 6.97
C ASP A 140 6.47 -13.74 8.16
N ARG A 141 6.91 -13.20 9.29
CA ARG A 141 6.03 -12.77 10.37
C ARG A 141 5.29 -11.51 9.95
N VAL A 142 3.97 -11.54 10.01
CA VAL A 142 3.11 -10.36 9.76
C VAL A 142 2.80 -9.66 11.06
N SER A 143 2.89 -8.34 11.04
CA SER A 143 2.42 -7.47 12.11
C SER A 143 1.80 -6.19 11.54
N PHE A 144 1.02 -5.50 12.37
CA PHE A 144 0.37 -4.24 12.03
C PHE A 144 0.86 -3.14 13.00
N PRO A 145 2.00 -2.48 12.72
CA PRO A 145 2.60 -1.52 13.67
C PRO A 145 1.71 -0.31 13.96
N PHE A 146 0.82 0.02 13.04
CA PHE A 146 -0.20 1.04 13.20
C PHE A 146 -1.51 0.53 12.62
N GLU A 147 -2.60 0.76 13.35
CA GLU A 147 -3.97 0.47 12.91
C GLU A 147 -4.84 1.69 13.25
N GLY A 148 -5.75 2.06 12.37
CA GLY A 148 -6.64 3.20 12.55
C GLY A 148 -7.14 3.78 11.24
N ILE A 149 -8.29 4.43 11.29
CA ILE A 149 -8.86 5.18 10.18
C ILE A 149 -9.03 6.62 10.63
N GLU A 150 -8.37 7.52 9.93
CA GLU A 150 -8.41 8.95 10.18
C GLU A 150 -9.44 9.64 9.31
N LEU A 151 -9.98 10.74 9.82
CA LEU A 151 -10.93 11.62 9.12
C LEU A 151 -12.14 10.87 8.52
N GLY A 152 -12.53 9.75 9.13
CA GLY A 152 -13.65 8.91 8.72
C GLY A 152 -13.35 7.92 7.58
N SER A 153 -12.44 8.24 6.65
CA SER A 153 -12.27 7.51 5.38
C SER A 153 -10.83 7.33 4.89
N ILE A 154 -9.83 7.54 5.75
CA ILE A 154 -8.41 7.37 5.42
C ILE A 154 -7.81 6.29 6.32
N SER A 155 -7.68 5.06 5.82
CA SER A 155 -7.00 4.00 6.57
C SER A 155 -5.51 4.30 6.66
N MET A 156 -5.02 4.33 7.89
CA MET A 156 -3.61 4.52 8.22
C MET A 156 -2.92 3.20 8.58
N ARG A 157 -3.60 2.06 8.37
CA ARG A 157 -3.07 0.73 8.68
C ARG A 157 -1.72 0.54 7.98
N SER A 158 -0.73 0.20 8.78
CA SER A 158 0.61 -0.19 8.31
C SER A 158 0.78 -1.69 8.45
N VAL A 159 1.47 -2.31 7.48
CA VAL A 159 1.69 -3.75 7.45
C VAL A 159 3.20 -4.01 7.34
N LEU A 160 3.73 -4.86 8.21
CA LEU A 160 5.13 -5.28 8.18
C LEU A 160 5.21 -6.79 7.97
N PHE A 161 5.91 -7.19 6.92
CA PHE A 161 6.31 -8.57 6.64
C PHE A 161 7.81 -8.70 6.97
N GLU A 162 8.12 -9.39 8.06
CA GLU A 162 9.50 -9.56 8.57
C GLU A 162 9.96 -11.01 8.36
N SER A 163 11.08 -11.21 7.67
CA SER A 163 11.65 -12.53 7.37
C SER A 163 12.37 -13.19 8.54
#